data_AF-A0A847BG75-F1
#
_entry.id   AF-A0A847BG75-F1
#
_cell.length_a   1.000
_cell.length_b   1.000
_cell.length_c   1.000
_cell.angle_alpha   90.00
_cell.angle_beta   90.00
_cell.angle_gamma   90.00
#
_symmetry.space_group_name_H-M   'P 1'
#
loop_
_entity.id
_entity.type
_entity.pdbx_description
1 polymer ?
#
loop_
_entity_poly.entity_id
_entity_poly.type
_entity_poly.pdbx_seq_one_letter_code
_entity_poly.pdbx_strand_id
1 'polypeptide(L)'
;LITVEAAFVYFTDAYGFRHDGMRGSSGETQNAPQQLMRIAKVIEETRPAALFWESTQSDRYIRTLFEDGNIAIAGPLYVDSLSEPDGPASNYLELMRHNTALIRDALLNDLSKAE
;
A
#
# COMPACT_ATOMS: atom_id res chain seq x y z
N LEU A 1 -6.84 4.39 -1.92
CA LEU A 1 -5.48 3.94 -1.57
C LEU A 1 -5.61 2.80 -0.56
N ILE A 2 -5.42 1.56 -1.02
CA ILE A 2 -5.49 0.37 -0.17
C ILE A 2 -4.07 -0.14 0.05
N THR A 3 -3.69 -0.26 1.31
CA THR A 3 -2.35 -0.71 1.74
C THR A 3 -2.47 -1.89 2.72
N VAL A 4 -1.36 -2.51 3.09
CA VAL A 4 -1.41 -3.58 4.10
C VAL A 4 -1.71 -2.95 5.47
N GLU A 5 -0.98 -1.91 5.87
CA GLU A 5 -1.27 -1.16 7.10
C GLU A 5 -2.08 0.10 6.84
N ALA A 6 -3.01 0.44 7.75
CA ALA A 6 -3.73 1.71 7.70
C ALA A 6 -2.86 2.92 8.09
N ALA A 7 -1.71 3.12 7.43
CA ALA A 7 -0.71 4.11 7.81
C ALA A 7 -0.73 5.42 6.99
N PHE A 8 -1.54 5.50 5.92
CA PHE A 8 -1.54 6.65 5.01
C PHE A 8 -2.62 7.69 5.31
N VAL A 9 -3.27 7.64 6.48
CA VAL A 9 -4.41 8.50 6.82
C VAL A 9 -4.16 9.99 6.55
N TYR A 10 -3.01 10.53 6.94
CA TYR A 10 -2.64 11.94 6.71
C TYR A 10 -2.31 12.23 5.25
N PHE A 11 -1.62 11.32 4.57
CA PHE A 11 -1.35 11.46 3.13
C PHE A 11 -2.66 11.52 2.36
N THR A 12 -3.60 10.64 2.69
CA THR A 12 -4.88 10.57 1.99
C THR A 12 -5.79 11.77 2.27
N ASP A 13 -5.73 12.32 3.48
CA ASP A 13 -6.43 13.57 3.80
C ASP A 13 -5.87 14.75 2.99
N ALA A 14 -4.53 14.88 2.95
CA ALA A 14 -3.85 15.96 2.23
C ALA A 14 -4.09 15.93 0.71
N TYR A 15 -4.20 14.74 0.11
CA TYR A 15 -4.29 14.57 -1.34
C TYR A 15 -5.66 14.07 -1.84
N GLY A 16 -6.67 14.00 -0.98
CA GLY A 16 -8.06 13.70 -1.37
C GLY A 16 -8.31 12.24 -1.75
N PHE A 17 -7.59 11.29 -1.15
CA PHE A 17 -7.83 9.86 -1.34
C PHE A 17 -8.79 9.30 -0.29
N ARG A 18 -9.57 8.28 -0.66
CA ARG A 18 -10.14 7.34 0.31
C ARG A 18 -9.09 6.32 0.69
N HIS A 19 -8.87 6.12 2.00
CA HIS A 19 -7.89 5.17 2.51
C HIS A 19 -8.54 3.98 3.20
N ASP A 20 -7.94 2.81 3.03
CA ASP A 20 -8.17 1.66 3.89
C ASP A 20 -6.88 0.84 4.01
N GLY A 21 -6.70 0.17 5.14
CA GLY A 21 -5.61 -0.77 5.39
C GLY A 21 -6.16 -2.16 5.66
N MET A 22 -5.49 -3.20 5.18
CA MET A 22 -5.87 -4.60 5.46
C MET A 22 -5.84 -4.92 6.97
N ARG A 23 -4.92 -4.28 7.69
CA ARG A 23 -4.80 -4.30 9.15
C ARG A 23 -4.77 -2.89 9.71
N GLY A 24 -5.19 -2.73 10.96
CA GLY A 24 -5.14 -1.47 11.68
C GLY A 24 -3.70 -1.01 11.96
N SER A 25 -3.52 0.28 12.21
CA SER A 25 -2.23 0.94 12.46
C SER A 25 -1.62 0.65 13.83
N SER A 26 -2.37 0.01 14.74
CA SER A 26 -1.97 -0.18 16.15
C SER A 26 -1.33 -1.54 16.43
N GLY A 27 -1.06 -2.36 15.41
CA GLY A 27 -0.52 -3.72 15.58
C GLY A 27 -1.45 -4.72 16.28
N GLU A 28 -2.65 -4.31 16.70
CA GLU A 28 -3.63 -5.19 17.33
C GLU A 28 -4.21 -6.19 16.32
N THR A 29 -3.91 -7.47 16.54
CA THR A 29 -4.39 -8.63 15.77
C THR A 29 -5.84 -8.98 16.09
N GLN A 30 -6.72 -8.00 16.19
CA GLN A 30 -8.13 -8.29 16.45
C GLN A 30 -8.81 -8.80 15.16
N ASN A 31 -9.01 -10.13 15.14
CA ASN A 31 -9.83 -10.91 14.20
C ASN A 31 -9.44 -10.84 12.71
N ALA A 32 -8.29 -11.44 12.38
CA ALA A 32 -7.77 -11.54 11.00
C ALA A 32 -8.81 -12.02 9.95
N PRO A 33 -9.68 -13.03 10.19
CA PRO A 33 -10.68 -13.43 9.21
C PRO A 33 -11.73 -12.34 8.91
N GLN A 34 -12.14 -11.58 9.92
CA GLN A 34 -13.11 -10.49 9.74
C GLN A 34 -12.49 -9.32 8.97
N GLN A 35 -11.22 -9.02 9.24
CA GLN A 35 -10.45 -8.01 8.48
C GLN A 35 -10.32 -8.41 7.01
N LEU A 36 -10.06 -9.68 6.72
CA LEU A 36 -10.00 -10.19 5.35
C LEU A 36 -11.34 -10.08 4.62
N MET A 37 -12.46 -10.44 5.25
CA MET A 37 -13.78 -10.28 4.65
C MET A 37 -14.12 -8.80 4.39
N ARG A 38 -13.76 -7.93 5.35
CA ARG A 38 -13.96 -6.48 5.22
C ARG A 38 -13.17 -5.92 4.04
N ILE A 39 -11.88 -6.25 3.92
CA ILE A 39 -11.07 -5.72 2.83
C ILE A 39 -11.50 -6.28 1.47
N ALA A 40 -11.90 -7.55 1.40
CA ALA A 40 -12.45 -8.12 0.17
C ALA A 40 -13.67 -7.33 -0.32
N LYS A 41 -14.58 -6.96 0.60
CA LYS A 41 -15.73 -6.12 0.30
C LYS A 41 -15.33 -4.72 -0.18
N VAL A 42 -14.36 -4.08 0.48
CA VAL A 42 -13.88 -2.75 0.06
C VAL A 42 -13.26 -2.80 -1.34
N ILE A 43 -12.49 -3.85 -1.65
CA ILE A 43 -11.88 -4.05 -2.97
C ILE A 43 -12.97 -4.27 -4.03
N GLU A 44 -14.00 -5.06 -3.74
CA GLU A 44 -15.13 -5.29 -4.64
C GLU A 44 -15.91 -4.00 -4.94
N GLU A 45 -16.16 -3.18 -3.90
CA GLU A 45 -16.90 -1.92 -4.01
C GLU A 45 -16.10 -0.81 -4.70
N THR A 46 -14.81 -0.72 -4.43
CA THR A 46 -13.96 0.40 -4.89
C THR A 46 -13.19 0.08 -6.17
N ARG A 47 -12.99 -1.20 -6.49
CA ARG A 47 -12.24 -1.70 -7.66
C ARG A 47 -10.94 -0.91 -7.89
N PRO A 48 -10.03 -0.91 -6.90
CA PRO A 48 -8.80 -0.15 -7.00
C PRO A 48 -7.96 -0.69 -8.16
N ALA A 49 -7.26 0.21 -8.87
CA ALA A 49 -6.32 -0.19 -9.92
C ALA A 49 -5.13 -0.98 -9.36
N ALA A 50 -4.69 -0.64 -8.15
CA ALA A 50 -3.58 -1.29 -7.47
C ALA A 50 -3.78 -1.37 -5.95
N LEU A 51 -3.16 -2.38 -5.34
CA LEU A 51 -2.97 -2.55 -3.91
C LEU A 51 -1.49 -2.35 -3.56
N PHE A 52 -1.22 -1.88 -2.35
CA PHE A 52 0.14 -1.50 -1.96
C PHE A 52 0.63 -2.24 -0.71
N TRP A 53 1.95 -2.46 -0.62
CA TRP A 53 2.63 -3.01 0.56
C TRP A 53 3.79 -2.10 0.99
N GLU A 54 4.16 -2.16 2.28
CA GLU A 54 5.18 -1.30 2.88
C GLU A 54 6.53 -2.01 3.10
N SER A 55 7.63 -1.26 3.09
CA SER A 55 9.01 -1.74 3.21
C SER A 55 9.30 -2.59 4.46
N THR A 56 8.55 -2.38 5.53
CA THR A 56 8.68 -3.09 6.81
C THR A 56 7.94 -4.42 6.83
N GLN A 57 7.23 -4.77 5.74
CA GLN A 57 6.46 -5.99 5.61
C GLN A 57 6.88 -6.80 4.38
N SER A 58 6.61 -8.11 4.40
CA SER A 58 6.81 -8.95 3.22
C SER A 58 5.63 -8.82 2.26
N ASP A 59 5.94 -8.58 0.98
CA ASP A 59 4.98 -8.60 -0.13
C ASP A 59 4.29 -9.97 -0.32
N ARG A 60 4.87 -11.06 0.21
CA ARG A 60 4.30 -12.40 0.16
C ARG A 60 2.89 -12.44 0.75
N TYR A 61 2.64 -11.70 1.84
CA TYR A 61 1.33 -11.68 2.48
C TYR A 61 0.24 -11.19 1.53
N ILE A 62 0.46 -10.03 0.90
CA ILE A 62 -0.50 -9.44 -0.03
C ILE A 62 -0.59 -10.26 -1.32
N ARG A 63 0.53 -10.80 -1.82
CA ARG A 63 0.52 -11.65 -3.01
C ARG A 63 -0.27 -12.93 -2.81
N THR A 64 -0.09 -13.63 -1.70
CA THR A 64 -0.86 -14.86 -1.42
C THR A 64 -2.35 -14.59 -1.27
N LEU A 65 -2.75 -13.44 -0.70
CA LEU A 65 -4.17 -13.10 -0.56
C LEU A 65 -4.86 -12.75 -1.88
N PHE A 66 -4.11 -12.23 -2.85
CA PHE A 66 -4.65 -11.72 -4.10
C PHE A 66 -4.02 -12.40 -5.32
N GLU A 67 -3.46 -13.61 -5.16
CA GLU A 67 -2.78 -14.37 -6.21
C GLU A 67 -3.71 -14.67 -7.39
N ASP A 68 -4.97 -15.00 -7.07
CA ASP A 68 -6.02 -15.26 -8.06
C ASP A 68 -6.71 -13.97 -8.56
N GLY A 69 -6.35 -12.82 -8.00
CA GLY A 69 -6.94 -11.53 -8.30
C GLY A 69 -6.25 -10.82 -9.48
N ASN A 70 -7.03 -10.27 -10.40
CA ASN A 70 -6.49 -9.47 -11.51
C ASN A 70 -6.25 -8.00 -11.11
N ILE A 71 -5.69 -7.76 -9.93
CA ILE A 71 -5.41 -6.42 -9.38
C ILE A 71 -3.90 -6.27 -9.24
N ALA A 72 -3.35 -5.13 -9.68
CA ALA A 72 -1.93 -4.87 -9.56
C ALA A 72 -1.50 -4.78 -8.09
N ILE A 73 -0.32 -5.30 -7.77
CA ILE A 73 0.30 -5.17 -6.44
C ILE A 73 1.60 -4.39 -6.61
N ALA A 74 1.71 -3.24 -5.94
CA ALA A 74 2.84 -2.32 -6.06
C ALA A 74 3.49 -2.03 -4.69
N GLY A 75 4.78 -1.76 -4.68
CA GLY A 75 5.55 -1.47 -3.46
C GLY A 75 7.05 -1.74 -3.63
N PRO A 76 7.86 -1.53 -2.59
CA PRO A 76 7.43 -1.08 -1.27
C PRO A 76 7.13 0.42 -1.23
N LEU A 77 6.11 0.79 -0.46
CA LEU A 77 5.97 2.13 0.10
C LEU A 77 6.76 2.23 1.41
N TYR A 78 7.32 3.41 1.69
CA TYR A 78 8.10 3.65 2.91
C TYR A 78 7.28 4.48 3.89
N VAL A 79 7.11 4.01 5.11
CA VAL A 79 6.27 4.67 6.13
C VAL A 79 7.06 4.87 7.42
N ASP A 80 7.34 3.77 8.11
CA ASP A 80 7.96 3.77 9.43
C ASP A 80 9.49 3.65 9.38
N SER A 81 10.04 3.58 8.17
CA SER A 81 11.48 3.47 7.93
C SER A 81 11.88 4.21 6.66
N LEU A 82 13.12 4.70 6.66
CA LEU A 82 13.83 5.09 5.45
C LEU A 82 14.39 3.84 4.75
N SER A 83 14.85 4.00 3.52
CA SER A 83 15.71 3.00 2.89
C SER A 83 17.15 3.10 3.39
N GLU A 84 17.99 2.17 2.97
CA GLU A 84 19.44 2.35 3.00
C GLU A 84 19.86 3.64 2.24
N PRO A 85 21.06 4.20 2.52
CA PRO A 85 21.51 5.47 1.94
C PRO A 85 21.50 5.51 0.40
N ASP A 86 21.70 4.38 -0.26
CA ASP A 86 21.69 4.19 -1.71
C ASP A 86 20.30 3.81 -2.26
N GLY A 87 19.32 3.62 -1.39
CA GLY A 87 17.95 3.30 -1.76
C GLY A 87 17.09 4.52 -2.13
N PRO A 88 15.84 4.28 -2.58
CA PRO A 88 14.97 5.30 -3.15
C PRO A 88 14.33 6.23 -2.12
N ALA A 89 14.49 5.96 -0.82
CA ALA A 89 13.84 6.66 0.28
C ALA A 89 14.84 6.96 1.41
N SER A 90 16.05 7.39 1.06
CA SER A 90 17.18 7.58 2.01
C SER A 90 17.00 8.75 2.98
N ASN A 91 16.01 9.62 2.73
CA ASN A 91 15.58 10.68 3.64
C ASN A 91 14.08 10.94 3.46
N TYR A 92 13.50 11.75 4.36
CA TYR A 92 12.06 12.00 4.36
C TYR A 92 11.52 12.61 3.06
N LEU A 93 12.27 13.51 2.43
CA LEU A 93 11.82 14.12 1.17
C LEU A 93 11.79 13.09 0.03
N GLU A 94 12.83 12.26 -0.07
CA GLU A 94 12.88 11.18 -1.06
C GLU A 94 11.82 10.12 -0.79
N LEU A 95 11.57 9.76 0.48
CA LEU A 95 10.46 8.90 0.88
C LEU A 95 9.12 9.42 0.36
N MET A 96 8.82 10.71 0.57
CA MET A 96 7.57 11.31 0.11
C MET A 96 7.47 11.33 -1.41
N ARG A 97 8.58 11.61 -2.11
CA ARG A 97 8.64 11.61 -3.59
C ARG A 97 8.43 10.20 -4.15
N HIS A 98 9.17 9.22 -3.63
CA HIS A 98 9.08 7.81 -4.03
C HIS A 98 7.66 7.28 -3.86
N ASN A 99 7.08 7.42 -2.67
CA ASN A 99 5.72 6.94 -2.41
C ASN A 99 4.70 7.59 -3.34
N THR A 100 4.79 8.91 -3.52
CA THR A 100 3.84 9.64 -4.37
C THR A 100 3.96 9.20 -5.83
N ALA A 101 5.18 9.03 -6.34
CA ALA A 101 5.42 8.57 -7.71
C ALA A 101 4.89 7.14 -7.90
N LEU A 102 5.21 6.22 -6.99
CA LEU A 102 4.77 4.83 -7.06
C LEU A 102 3.25 4.71 -6.99
N ILE A 103 2.60 5.46 -6.10
CA ILE A 103 1.13 5.50 -6.00
C ILE A 103 0.52 6.02 -7.30
N ARG A 104 1.04 7.13 -7.85
CA ARG A 104 0.56 7.71 -9.10
C ARG A 104 0.68 6.70 -10.25
N ASP A 105 1.87 6.13 -10.43
CA ASP A 105 2.18 5.29 -11.59
C ASP A 105 1.39 3.98 -11.56
N ALA A 106 1.27 3.35 -10.38
CA ALA A 106 0.47 2.15 -10.20
C ALA A 106 -1.04 2.41 -10.41
N LEU A 107 -1.57 3.55 -9.95
CA LEU A 107 -2.99 3.88 -10.14
C LEU A 107 -3.34 4.29 -11.58
N LEU A 108 -2.36 4.75 -12.36
CA LEU A 108 -2.53 5.06 -13.78
C LEU A 108 -2.27 3.86 -14.70
N ASN A 109 -2.00 2.67 -14.14
CA ASN A 109 -1.55 1.47 -14.87
C ASN A 109 -0.30 1.71 -15.73
N ASP A 110 0.56 2.67 -15.36
CA ASP A 110 1.86 2.88 -15.97
C ASP A 110 2.95 2.16 -15.16
N LEU A 111 2.85 0.84 -15.08
CA LEU A 111 3.84 0.00 -14.38
C LEU A 111 5.10 -0.27 -15.23
N SER A 112 5.24 0.41 -16.37
CA SER A 112 6.40 0.26 -17.27
C SER A 112 7.72 0.81 -16.70
N LYS A 113 7.69 1.40 -15.50
CA LYS A 113 8.83 2.09 -14.87
C LYS A 113 9.15 1.63 -13.43
N ALA A 114 8.54 0.54 -12.97
CA ALA A 114 8.68 0.07 -11.58
C ALA A 114 9.73 -1.04 -11.38
N GLU A 115 10.57 -1.31 -12.38
CA GLU A 115 11.71 -2.25 -12.30
C GLU A 115 13.05 -1.53 -12.09
#